data_AF-A0A9P4M761-F1
#
_entry.id   AF-A0A9P4M761-F1
#
_cell.length_a   1.000
_cell.length_b   1.000
_cell.length_c   1.000
_cell.angle_alpha   90.00
_cell.angle_beta   90.00
_cell.angle_gamma   90.00
#
_symmetry.space_group_name_H-M   'P 1'
#
loop_
_entity.id
_entity.type
_entity.pdbx_description
1 polymer ?
#
loop_
_entity_poly.entity_id
_entity_poly.type
_entity_poly.pdbx_seq_one_letter_code
_entity_poly.pdbx_strand_id
1 'polypeptide(L)'
;MPTRKRQSSSAEVDDKPVKKARSATSKPKAKAKKDLGTCSLTKKEIGDRVKEALTLQKYHIPRMRLDMKMDVAFFRSFFVNNDALSKPLQIAPSDFDDTSSVVVVEMGHNQAGELLGVSKVKGGNRMETTYLAAMCVVFRPSEGRCTMWLTV
;
A
#
# COMPACT_ATOMS: atom_id res chain seq x y z
N MET A 1 29.57 1.29 -52.35
CA MET A 1 29.63 2.62 -51.68
C MET A 1 28.50 3.49 -52.23
N PRO A 2 27.41 3.73 -51.48
CA PRO A 2 26.59 4.92 -51.68
C PRO A 2 26.64 5.85 -50.46
N THR A 3 26.62 7.13 -50.76
CA THR A 3 26.93 8.29 -49.92
C THR A 3 25.74 8.78 -49.08
N ARG A 4 26.08 9.39 -47.95
CA ARG A 4 25.21 9.99 -46.91
C ARG A 4 25.03 11.50 -47.18
N LYS A 5 23.83 12.08 -47.01
CA LYS A 5 23.58 13.41 -46.39
C LYS A 5 22.08 13.75 -46.21
N ARG A 6 21.82 14.75 -45.38
CA ARG A 6 20.72 15.03 -44.42
C ARG A 6 19.79 16.19 -44.84
N GLN A 7 18.60 16.25 -44.20
CA GLN A 7 17.79 17.43 -43.74
C GLN A 7 17.16 18.35 -44.81
N SER A 8 16.02 19.05 -44.66
CA SER A 8 15.05 19.33 -43.57
C SER A 8 13.82 20.11 -44.13
N SER A 9 12.69 20.07 -43.39
CA SER A 9 11.59 21.07 -43.22
C SER A 9 10.78 21.61 -44.42
N SER A 10 9.45 21.58 -44.33
CA SER A 10 8.61 22.76 -44.00
C SER A 10 7.10 22.42 -44.09
N ALA A 11 6.30 22.89 -43.13
CA ALA A 11 4.86 23.08 -43.30
C ALA A 11 4.37 24.16 -42.30
N GLU A 12 4.39 25.40 -42.80
CA GLU A 12 3.54 26.56 -42.47
C GLU A 12 2.03 26.18 -42.62
N VAL A 13 0.97 26.80 -42.08
CA VAL A 13 0.64 28.08 -41.38
C VAL A 13 -0.84 27.88 -40.90
N ASP A 14 -1.17 28.13 -39.62
CA ASP A 14 -1.87 29.31 -39.05
C ASP A 14 -3.40 29.33 -39.23
N ASP A 15 -4.14 29.34 -38.12
CA ASP A 15 -5.27 30.28 -37.89
C ASP A 15 -5.66 30.30 -36.39
N LYS A 16 -5.61 31.48 -35.77
CA LYS A 16 -6.16 31.87 -34.45
C LYS A 16 -7.21 32.95 -34.74
N PRO A 17 -8.31 33.17 -33.97
CA PRO A 17 -8.18 33.65 -32.57
C PRO A 17 -9.39 33.51 -31.57
N VAL A 18 -9.06 33.24 -30.29
CA VAL A 18 -9.40 34.06 -29.08
C VAL A 18 -10.74 33.94 -28.28
N LYS A 19 -10.55 33.90 -26.94
CA LYS A 19 -11.46 34.20 -25.76
C LYS A 19 -12.52 33.13 -25.43
N LYS A 20 -12.81 32.73 -24.18
CA LYS A 20 -12.71 33.33 -22.83
C LYS A 20 -12.81 32.22 -21.76
N ALA A 21 -12.18 32.45 -20.61
CA ALA A 21 -12.24 31.59 -19.42
C ALA A 21 -13.65 31.45 -18.80
N ARG A 22 -13.93 30.28 -18.21
CA ARG A 22 -14.70 30.19 -16.96
C ARG A 22 -14.32 28.93 -16.18
N SER A 23 -13.79 29.19 -14.99
CA SER A 23 -13.64 28.27 -13.87
C SER A 23 -14.94 27.51 -13.58
N ALA A 24 -14.86 26.19 -13.43
CA ALA A 24 -15.73 25.44 -12.55
C ALA A 24 -14.91 24.29 -11.97
N THR A 25 -14.33 24.57 -10.81
CA THR A 25 -13.75 23.62 -9.88
C THR A 25 -14.78 22.52 -9.59
N SER A 26 -14.75 21.41 -10.34
CA SER A 26 -15.39 20.19 -9.90
C SER A 26 -14.49 19.59 -8.81
N LYS A 27 -14.63 20.13 -7.59
CA LYS A 27 -14.19 19.42 -6.39
C LYS A 27 -14.73 17.99 -6.53
N PRO A 28 -13.88 16.96 -6.56
CA PRO A 28 -14.40 15.60 -6.44
C PRO A 28 -15.22 15.59 -5.15
N LYS A 29 -16.50 15.20 -5.24
CA LYS A 29 -17.35 14.97 -4.07
C LYS A 29 -16.52 14.09 -3.14
N ALA A 30 -16.01 14.68 -2.06
CA ALA A 30 -15.33 13.93 -1.04
C ALA A 30 -16.38 12.94 -0.55
N LYS A 31 -16.25 11.67 -0.97
CA LYS A 31 -16.88 10.57 -0.25
C LYS A 31 -16.55 10.84 1.20
N ALA A 32 -17.57 10.99 2.04
CA ALA A 32 -17.41 11.20 3.47
C ALA A 32 -16.29 10.28 3.92
N LYS A 33 -15.14 10.87 4.25
CA LYS A 33 -14.04 10.09 4.79
C LYS A 33 -14.65 9.57 6.08
N LYS A 34 -15.00 8.29 6.14
CA LYS A 34 -15.07 7.60 7.42
C LYS A 34 -13.82 8.05 8.15
N ASP A 35 -13.94 8.52 9.39
CA ASP A 35 -12.75 8.79 10.19
C ASP A 35 -12.02 7.46 10.33
N LEU A 36 -11.06 7.24 9.42
CA LEU A 36 -10.28 6.02 9.31
C LEU A 36 -9.19 5.99 10.40
N GLY A 37 -9.28 6.83 11.42
CA GLY A 37 -8.22 7.06 12.38
C GLY A 37 -6.95 7.62 11.75
N THR A 38 -5.85 7.50 12.49
CA THR A 38 -4.53 8.01 12.16
C THR A 38 -3.52 6.87 12.10
N CYS A 39 -2.69 6.88 11.07
CA CYS A 39 -1.55 5.98 10.92
C CYS A 39 -0.37 6.76 10.35
N SER A 40 0.84 6.44 10.80
CA SER A 40 2.09 7.03 10.29
C SER A 40 2.38 6.65 8.84
N LEU A 41 1.73 5.59 8.35
CA LEU A 41 1.88 5.10 6.98
C LEU A 41 0.50 4.99 6.32
N THR A 42 0.43 5.41 5.07
CA THR A 42 -0.71 5.15 4.22
C THR A 42 -0.77 3.67 3.83
N LYS A 43 -1.96 3.16 3.48
CA LYS A 43 -2.12 1.78 2.97
C LYS A 43 -1.16 1.46 1.83
N LYS A 44 -0.89 2.44 0.95
CA LYS A 44 0.05 2.30 -0.15
C LYS A 44 1.48 2.09 0.36
N GLU A 45 1.94 2.92 1.30
CA GLU A 45 3.29 2.81 1.87
C GLU A 45 3.48 1.50 2.64
N ILE A 46 2.44 1.02 3.32
CA ILE A 46 2.46 -0.31 3.95
C ILE A 46 2.69 -1.39 2.88
N GLY A 47 1.92 -1.35 1.78
CA GLY A 47 2.08 -2.28 0.66
C GLY A 47 3.45 -2.20 -0.01
N ASP A 48 3.99 -0.99 -0.22
CA ASP A 48 5.31 -0.77 -0.81
C ASP A 48 6.42 -1.33 0.08
N ARG A 49 6.34 -1.14 1.40
CA ARG A 49 7.31 -1.72 2.36
C ARG A 49 7.21 -3.24 2.46
N VAL A 50 5.99 -3.79 2.40
CA VAL A 50 5.79 -5.26 2.33
C VAL A 50 6.43 -5.81 1.06
N LYS A 51 6.22 -5.14 -0.08
CA LYS A 51 6.83 -5.52 -1.35
C LYS A 51 8.36 -5.42 -1.32
N GLU A 52 8.91 -4.40 -0.68
CA GLU A 52 10.35 -4.26 -0.45
C GLU A 52 10.88 -5.42 0.41
N ALA A 53 10.18 -5.77 1.49
CA ALA A 53 10.52 -6.91 2.34
C ALA A 53 10.54 -8.23 1.54
N LEU A 54 9.63 -8.39 0.58
CA LEU A 54 9.56 -9.57 -0.30
C LEU A 54 10.60 -9.59 -1.43
N THR A 55 11.34 -8.50 -1.66
CA THR A 55 12.23 -8.40 -2.82
C THR A 55 13.53 -9.18 -2.58
N LEU A 56 13.73 -10.25 -3.35
CA LEU A 56 14.95 -11.05 -3.30
C LEU A 56 16.13 -10.30 -3.94
N GLN A 57 17.15 -10.04 -3.14
CA GLN A 57 18.41 -9.47 -3.59
C GLN A 57 19.54 -10.47 -3.35
N LYS A 58 20.44 -10.63 -4.34
CA LYS A 58 21.47 -11.69 -4.38
C LYS A 58 22.35 -11.78 -3.12
N TYR A 59 22.51 -10.67 -2.39
CA TYR A 59 23.38 -10.57 -1.21
C TYR A 59 22.73 -9.83 -0.03
N HIS A 60 21.42 -9.69 -0.04
CA HIS A 60 20.72 -8.92 0.97
C HIS A 60 19.37 -9.58 1.28
N ILE A 61 19.17 -9.91 2.56
CA ILE A 61 17.89 -10.37 3.08
C ILE A 61 17.18 -9.13 3.61
N PRO A 62 16.08 -8.70 3.00
CA PRO A 62 15.32 -7.55 3.48
C PRO A 62 14.80 -7.78 4.91
N ARG A 63 14.61 -6.68 5.63
CA ARG A 63 13.98 -6.75 6.94
C ARG A 63 12.52 -7.15 6.80
N MET A 64 12.18 -8.29 7.38
CA MET A 64 10.80 -8.80 7.42
C MET A 64 9.98 -8.21 8.58
N ARG A 65 10.35 -7.01 9.04
CA ARG A 65 9.72 -6.31 10.16
C ARG A 65 9.40 -4.88 9.76
N LEU A 66 8.16 -4.47 9.98
CA LEU A 66 7.68 -3.11 9.77
C LEU A 66 7.15 -2.53 11.08
N ASP A 67 7.72 -1.42 11.51
CA ASP A 67 7.22 -0.65 12.65
C ASP A 67 6.44 0.58 12.14
N MET A 68 5.27 0.82 12.73
CA MET A 68 4.42 1.96 12.42
C MET A 68 3.67 2.45 13.66
N LYS A 69 3.21 3.70 13.63
CA LYS A 69 2.31 4.25 14.65
C LYS A 69 0.90 4.29 14.10
N MET A 70 -0.09 3.85 14.87
CA MET A 70 -1.49 3.95 14.50
C MET A 70 -2.38 4.00 15.73
N ASP A 71 -3.59 4.55 15.58
CA ASP A 71 -4.63 4.50 16.61
C ASP A 71 -5.56 3.28 16.45
N VAL A 72 -6.39 3.05 17.47
CA VAL A 72 -7.36 1.95 17.51
C VAL A 72 -8.38 2.07 16.38
N ALA A 73 -8.79 3.29 16.02
CA ALA A 73 -9.75 3.53 14.94
C ALA A 73 -9.21 3.06 13.58
N PHE A 74 -7.95 3.40 13.27
CA PHE A 74 -7.29 2.93 12.05
C PHE A 74 -7.09 1.43 12.08
N PHE A 75 -6.60 0.88 13.19
CA PHE A 75 -6.40 -0.55 13.32
C PHE A 75 -7.69 -1.33 13.09
N ARG A 76 -8.80 -0.91 13.72
CA ARG A 76 -10.11 -1.52 13.51
C ARG A 76 -10.58 -1.37 12.07
N SER A 77 -10.42 -0.19 11.47
CA SER A 77 -10.83 -0.02 10.07
C SER A 77 -10.00 -0.86 9.09
N PHE A 78 -8.73 -1.12 9.39
CA PHE A 78 -7.82 -1.79 8.48
C PHE A 78 -7.87 -3.32 8.63
N PHE A 79 -7.94 -3.84 9.86
CA PHE A 79 -7.86 -5.27 10.17
C PHE A 79 -9.20 -5.90 10.56
N VAL A 80 -10.12 -5.15 11.18
CA VAL A 80 -11.41 -5.70 11.66
C VAL A 80 -12.52 -5.48 10.63
N ASN A 81 -12.74 -4.22 10.24
CA ASN A 81 -13.86 -3.78 9.41
C ASN A 81 -13.44 -3.65 7.93
N ASN A 82 -12.79 -4.69 7.40
CA ASN A 82 -12.26 -4.68 6.05
C ASN A 82 -13.08 -5.57 5.13
N ASP A 83 -13.93 -4.95 4.33
CA ASP A 83 -14.84 -5.61 3.39
C ASP A 83 -14.12 -6.37 2.26
N ALA A 84 -12.80 -6.17 2.10
CA ALA A 84 -12.00 -6.87 1.09
C ALA A 84 -11.58 -8.29 1.52
N LEU A 85 -11.77 -8.65 2.79
CA LEU A 85 -11.41 -9.97 3.30
C LEU A 85 -12.55 -10.96 3.10
N SER A 86 -12.23 -12.14 2.58
CA SER A 86 -13.20 -13.23 2.40
C SER A 86 -13.64 -13.84 3.73
N LYS A 87 -12.80 -13.75 4.75
CA LYS A 87 -13.04 -14.24 6.12
C LYS A 87 -12.52 -13.24 7.15
N PRO A 88 -13.22 -13.05 8.29
CA PRO A 88 -12.72 -12.25 9.39
C PRO A 88 -11.36 -12.75 9.89
N LEU A 89 -10.49 -11.82 10.30
CA LEU A 89 -9.21 -12.16 10.90
C LEU A 89 -9.41 -12.63 12.34
N GLN A 90 -8.55 -13.56 12.79
CA GLN A 90 -8.49 -13.94 14.20
C GLN A 90 -7.68 -12.89 14.95
N ILE A 91 -8.36 -12.17 15.83
CA ILE A 91 -7.79 -11.07 16.62
C ILE A 91 -7.92 -11.43 18.09
N ALA A 92 -6.81 -11.33 18.82
CA ALA A 92 -6.74 -11.63 20.23
C ALA A 92 -6.17 -10.42 21.00
N PRO A 93 -6.89 -9.85 21.99
CA PRO A 93 -8.28 -10.17 22.36
C PRO A 93 -9.30 -9.67 21.32
N SER A 94 -10.51 -10.26 21.32
CA SER A 94 -11.60 -9.88 20.41
C SER A 94 -12.09 -8.45 20.66
N ASP A 95 -12.23 -8.12 21.94
CA ASP A 95 -12.63 -6.80 22.42
C ASP A 95 -11.41 -6.10 23.00
N PHE A 96 -11.06 -4.97 22.41
CA PHE A 96 -9.92 -4.15 22.80
C PHE A 96 -10.23 -2.68 22.59
N ASP A 97 -9.62 -1.81 23.37
CA ASP A 97 -9.76 -0.37 23.32
C ASP A 97 -8.38 0.32 23.42
N ASP A 98 -8.36 1.63 23.60
CA ASP A 98 -7.11 2.41 23.73
C ASP A 98 -6.32 2.08 25.01
N THR A 99 -6.94 1.41 25.99
CA THR A 99 -6.29 1.02 27.26
C THR A 99 -5.72 -0.39 27.23
N SER A 100 -6.08 -1.16 26.23
CA SER A 100 -5.65 -2.55 26.07
C SER A 100 -4.13 -2.63 25.86
N SER A 101 -3.48 -3.59 26.51
CA SER A 101 -2.01 -3.66 26.51
C SER A 101 -1.44 -4.13 25.17
N VAL A 102 -2.00 -5.21 24.61
CA VAL A 102 -1.54 -5.82 23.37
C VAL A 102 -2.72 -6.44 22.64
N VAL A 103 -2.74 -6.26 21.32
CA VAL A 103 -3.66 -6.89 20.38
C VAL A 103 -2.83 -7.58 19.31
N VAL A 104 -3.10 -8.85 19.07
CA VAL A 104 -2.37 -9.68 18.11
C VAL A 104 -3.30 -10.12 17.00
N VAL A 105 -2.81 -10.06 15.76
CA VAL A 105 -3.48 -10.61 14.58
C VAL A 105 -2.51 -11.53 13.87
N GLU A 106 -2.95 -12.76 13.65
CA GLU A 106 -2.21 -13.73 12.87
C GLU A 106 -2.98 -14.02 11.58
N MET A 107 -2.26 -14.05 10.47
CA MET A 107 -2.85 -14.40 9.19
C MET A 107 -1.89 -15.21 8.34
N GLY A 108 -2.43 -16.21 7.67
CA GLY A 108 -1.71 -17.04 6.72
C GLY A 108 -1.92 -16.61 5.28
N HIS A 109 -1.08 -17.17 4.41
CA HIS A 109 -1.13 -17.18 2.95
C HIS A 109 -2.21 -16.30 2.28
N ASN A 110 -3.41 -16.84 2.13
CA ASN A 110 -4.48 -16.20 1.36
C ASN A 110 -4.98 -14.91 2.03
N GLN A 111 -5.11 -14.90 3.36
CA GLN A 111 -5.62 -13.73 4.09
C GLN A 111 -4.63 -12.56 4.05
N ALA A 112 -3.33 -12.85 4.17
CA ALA A 112 -2.29 -11.82 4.02
C ALA A 112 -2.31 -11.20 2.62
N GLY A 113 -2.50 -12.03 1.58
CA GLY A 113 -2.64 -11.61 0.19
C GLY A 113 -3.92 -10.81 -0.09
N GLU A 114 -5.04 -11.15 0.54
CA GLU A 114 -6.29 -10.38 0.44
C GLU A 114 -6.16 -9.00 1.10
N LEU A 115 -5.48 -8.92 2.25
CA LEU A 115 -5.33 -7.69 3.02
C LEU A 115 -4.42 -6.67 2.33
N LEU A 116 -3.23 -7.12 1.92
CA LEU A 116 -2.15 -6.27 1.40
C LEU A 116 -2.02 -6.32 -0.12
N GLY A 117 -2.73 -7.24 -0.77
CA GLY A 117 -2.58 -7.53 -2.19
C GLY A 117 -1.45 -8.52 -2.46
N VAL A 118 -1.51 -9.11 -3.66
CA VAL A 118 -0.44 -9.97 -4.17
C VAL A 118 0.68 -9.09 -4.75
N SER A 119 1.90 -9.29 -4.26
CA SER A 119 3.05 -8.48 -4.67
C SER A 119 3.80 -9.12 -5.83
N LYS A 120 3.94 -8.38 -6.93
CA LYS A 120 4.89 -8.71 -8.00
C LYS A 120 6.25 -8.13 -7.65
N VAL A 121 7.20 -8.98 -7.29
CA VAL A 121 8.58 -8.60 -6.93
C VAL A 121 9.54 -8.93 -8.06
N LYS A 122 10.66 -8.21 -8.12
CA LYS A 122 11.68 -8.43 -9.15
C LYS A 122 12.61 -9.55 -8.71
N GLY A 123 12.58 -10.68 -9.42
CA GLY A 123 13.50 -11.81 -9.26
C GLY A 123 14.51 -11.82 -10.43
N GLY A 124 15.64 -11.13 -10.26
CA GLY A 124 16.63 -10.99 -11.33
C GLY A 124 16.07 -10.24 -12.55
N ASN A 125 16.04 -10.90 -13.71
CA ASN A 125 15.54 -10.33 -14.97
C ASN A 125 14.03 -10.50 -15.17
N ARG A 126 13.32 -11.17 -14.27
CA ARG A 126 11.88 -11.43 -14.39
C ARG A 126 11.12 -10.87 -13.19
N MET A 127 9.84 -10.61 -13.41
CA MET A 127 8.90 -10.31 -12.33
C MET A 127 8.27 -11.62 -11.89
N GLU A 128 8.30 -11.90 -10.60
CA GLU A 128 7.68 -13.08 -10.01
C GLU A 128 6.58 -12.64 -9.05
N THR A 129 5.49 -13.41 -9.04
CA THR A 129 4.38 -13.19 -8.13
C THR A 129 4.69 -13.94 -6.85
N THR A 130 4.93 -13.21 -5.77
CA THR A 130 5.27 -13.80 -4.46
C THR A 130 4.12 -13.57 -3.49
N TYR A 131 3.79 -14.64 -2.77
CA TYR A 131 2.76 -14.66 -1.74
C TYR A 131 3.45 -14.65 -0.37
N LEU A 132 2.85 -13.94 0.59
CA LEU A 132 3.27 -14.03 1.98
C LEU A 132 2.93 -15.42 2.51
N ALA A 133 3.82 -16.07 3.25
CA ALA A 133 3.53 -17.34 3.91
C ALA A 133 2.66 -17.11 5.16
N ALA A 134 3.11 -16.20 6.03
CA ALA A 134 2.39 -15.75 7.21
C ALA A 134 2.75 -14.31 7.56
N MET A 135 1.82 -13.65 8.24
CA MET A 135 1.98 -12.30 8.78
C MET A 135 1.43 -12.25 10.21
N CYS A 136 2.22 -11.67 11.10
CA CYS A 136 1.83 -11.43 12.49
C CYS A 136 1.87 -9.91 12.74
N VAL A 137 0.79 -9.38 13.31
CA VAL A 137 0.66 -7.96 13.65
C VAL A 137 0.48 -7.87 15.15
N VAL A 138 1.39 -7.16 15.83
CA VAL A 138 1.27 -6.85 17.25
C VAL A 138 1.05 -5.35 17.40
N PHE A 139 -0.14 -5.00 17.85
CA PHE A 139 -0.57 -3.65 18.14
C PHE A 139 -0.58 -3.41 19.65
N ARG A 140 -0.02 -2.28 20.08
CA ARG A 140 -0.03 -1.80 21.47
C ARG A 140 -0.84 -0.51 21.50
N PRO A 141 -2.17 -0.60 21.72
CA PRO A 141 -3.07 0.56 21.73
C PRO A 141 -2.60 1.71 22.62
N SER A 142 -2.20 1.39 23.85
CA SER A 142 -1.74 2.37 24.84
C SER A 142 -0.51 3.17 24.40
N GLU A 143 0.31 2.61 23.51
CA GLU A 143 1.50 3.27 22.95
C GLU A 143 1.25 3.85 21.54
N GLY A 144 0.11 3.54 20.92
CA GLY A 144 -0.16 3.83 19.51
C GLY A 144 0.87 3.20 18.57
N ARG A 145 1.44 2.04 18.93
CA ARG A 145 2.52 1.37 18.18
C ARG A 145 2.05 0.04 17.61
N CYS A 146 2.37 -0.19 16.34
CA CYS A 146 2.11 -1.44 15.65
C CYS A 146 3.40 -1.97 15.03
N THR A 147 3.71 -3.23 15.30
CA THR A 147 4.81 -3.95 14.66
C THR A 147 4.24 -5.11 13.87
N MET A 148 4.69 -5.26 12.63
CA MET A 148 4.26 -6.31 11.72
C MET A 148 5.47 -7.14 11.30
N TRP A 149 5.35 -8.46 11.43
CA TRP A 149 6.33 -9.43 10.96
C TRP A 149 5.76 -10.18 9.77
N LEU A 150 6.62 -10.37 8.77
CA LEU A 150 6.30 -11.02 7.52
C LEU A 150 7.16 -12.28 7.37
N THR A 151 6.63 -13.28 6.69
CA THR A 151 7.38 -14.46 6.27
C THR A 151 6.98 -14.79 4.83
N VAL A 152 7.92 -15.37 4.08
CA VAL A 152 7.81 -15.69 2.66
C VAL A 152 8.06 -17.17 2.47
#